data_AF-A0A7H8QI67-F1
#
_entry.id   AF-A0A7H8QI67-F1
#
_cell.length_a   1.000
_cell.length_b   1.000
_cell.length_c   1.000
_cell.angle_alpha   90.00
_cell.angle_beta   90.00
_cell.angle_gamma   90.00
#
_symmetry.space_group_name_H-M   'P 1'
#
loop_
_entity.id
_entity.type
_entity.pdbx_description
1 polymer ?
#
loop_
_entity_poly.entity_id
_entity_poly.type
_entity_poly.pdbx_seq_one_letter_code
_entity_poly.pdbx_strand_id
1 'polypeptide(L)'
;MKDFAESLYLSFLFDRKTMGVTFFVPVFIFSIVLLLILVVPKNTADSYNNVILIQGGFIPFSCWWLMYRLSEIYEEGAQETLAPYYSKSFMVDFLRYYVLNTLATCLLSAALVMRHGIEALPLVNFIHFFLLLLFFMWLGSFLIVLIKNIEIALTIVLIFTVLEVATLGEYMPWPHIFLFEYPVWDPVLASKFTVLSIAILILVIITIIFLKRI
;
A
#
# COMPACT_ATOMS: atom_id res chain seq x y z
N MET A 1 -12.27 -26.48 2.84
CA MET A 1 -12.08 -25.28 3.68
C MET A 1 -10.90 -25.41 4.64
N LYS A 2 -10.78 -26.52 5.37
CA LYS A 2 -9.63 -26.78 6.26
C LYS A 2 -8.28 -26.71 5.53
N ASP A 3 -8.17 -27.40 4.39
CA ASP A 3 -6.91 -27.46 3.61
C ASP A 3 -6.49 -26.10 3.04
N PHE A 4 -7.46 -25.24 2.70
CA PHE A 4 -7.19 -23.89 2.22
C PHE A 4 -6.68 -22.98 3.35
N ALA A 5 -7.31 -23.04 4.53
CA ALA A 5 -6.88 -22.28 5.69
C ALA A 5 -5.50 -22.72 6.19
N GLU A 6 -5.22 -24.02 6.16
CA GLU A 6 -3.92 -24.59 6.49
C GLU A 6 -2.85 -24.14 5.50
N SER A 7 -3.13 -24.20 4.19
CA SER A 7 -2.23 -23.68 3.16
C SER A 7 -1.92 -22.19 3.36
N LEU A 8 -2.94 -21.37 3.63
CA LEU A 8 -2.77 -19.94 3.86
C LEU A 8 -1.94 -19.64 5.12
N TYR A 9 -2.14 -20.41 6.20
CA TYR A 9 -1.33 -20.33 7.41
C TYR A 9 0.13 -20.71 7.15
N LEU A 10 0.37 -21.81 6.44
CA LEU A 10 1.72 -22.27 6.10
C LEU A 10 2.45 -21.24 5.23
N SER A 11 1.75 -20.60 4.28
CA SER A 11 2.35 -19.54 3.47
C SER A 11 2.75 -18.33 4.31
N PHE A 12 1.94 -17.89 5.27
CA PHE A 12 2.35 -16.81 6.19
C PHE A 12 3.52 -17.19 7.08
N LEU A 13 3.55 -18.44 7.56
CA LEU A 13 4.65 -18.93 8.39
C LEU A 13 5.95 -19.00 7.59
N PHE A 14 5.87 -19.41 6.33
CA PHE A 14 6.99 -19.37 5.39
C PHE A 14 7.48 -17.94 5.17
N ASP A 15 6.59 -17.02 4.79
CA ASP A 15 6.92 -15.62 4.52
C ASP A 15 7.56 -14.93 5.73
N ARG A 16 7.05 -15.19 6.94
CA ARG A 16 7.64 -14.70 8.18
C ARG A 16 9.05 -15.24 8.41
N LYS A 17 9.29 -16.52 8.06
CA LYS A 17 10.58 -17.16 8.27
C LYS A 17 11.63 -16.64 7.27
N THR A 18 11.23 -16.36 6.04
CA THR A 18 12.14 -15.85 4.99
C THR A 18 12.44 -14.36 5.20
N MET A 19 11.42 -13.53 5.43
CA MET A 19 11.60 -12.09 5.66
C MET A 19 12.22 -11.77 7.04
N GLY A 20 12.05 -12.65 8.03
CA GLY A 20 12.57 -12.45 9.38
C GLY A 20 11.96 -11.21 10.05
N VAL A 21 12.81 -10.29 10.52
CA VAL A 21 12.36 -9.07 11.24
C VAL A 21 11.63 -8.09 10.30
N THR A 22 11.99 -8.05 9.01
CA THR A 22 11.39 -7.10 8.05
C THR A 22 9.91 -7.41 7.81
N PHE A 23 9.45 -8.63 8.09
CA PHE A 23 8.04 -9.01 8.04
C PHE A 23 7.15 -8.11 8.90
N PHE A 24 7.68 -7.63 10.04
CA PHE A 24 6.91 -6.87 11.02
C PHE A 24 6.88 -5.36 10.74
N VAL A 25 7.58 -4.87 9.72
CA VAL A 25 7.65 -3.42 9.42
C VAL A 25 6.26 -2.81 9.18
N PRO A 26 5.38 -3.35 8.32
CA PRO A 26 4.03 -2.80 8.15
C PRO A 26 3.22 -2.79 9.44
N VAL A 27 3.39 -3.80 10.30
CA VAL A 27 2.73 -3.89 11.62
C VAL A 27 3.26 -2.81 12.57
N PHE A 28 4.56 -2.57 12.54
CA PHE A 28 5.19 -1.50 13.32
C PHE A 28 4.72 -0.12 12.87
N ILE A 29 4.70 0.14 11.56
CA ILE A 29 4.19 1.41 11.00
C ILE A 29 2.70 1.60 11.32
N PHE A 30 1.87 0.56 11.18
CA PHE A 30 0.49 0.58 11.62
C PHE A 30 0.37 1.00 13.09
N SER A 31 1.20 0.43 13.97
CA SER A 31 1.19 0.73 15.41
C SER A 31 1.57 2.20 15.68
N ILE A 32 2.55 2.74 14.96
CA ILE A 32 2.93 4.15 15.05
C ILE A 32 1.77 5.05 14.61
N VAL A 33 1.19 4.80 13.44
CA VAL A 33 0.09 5.62 12.91
C VAL A 33 -1.13 5.56 13.85
N LEU A 34 -1.45 4.38 14.37
CA LEU A 34 -2.50 4.21 15.36
C LEU A 34 -2.21 5.02 16.64
N LEU A 35 -0.99 4.94 17.18
CA LEU A 35 -0.59 5.72 18.35
C LEU A 35 -0.74 7.22 18.09
N LEU A 36 -0.28 7.70 16.94
CA LEU A 36 -0.39 9.11 16.56
C LEU A 36 -1.86 9.56 16.51
N ILE A 37 -2.74 8.81 15.85
CA ILE A 37 -4.18 9.11 15.81
C ILE A 37 -4.79 9.19 17.22
N LEU A 38 -4.35 8.34 18.15
CA LEU A 38 -4.88 8.30 19.51
C LEU A 38 -4.36 9.44 20.41
N VAL A 39 -3.10 9.85 20.23
CA VAL A 39 -2.43 10.85 21.08
C VAL A 39 -2.67 12.28 20.59
N VAL A 40 -2.85 12.50 19.29
CA VAL A 40 -3.06 13.84 18.73
C VAL A 40 -4.28 14.52 19.40
N PRO A 41 -4.13 15.78 19.87
CA PRO A 41 -5.23 16.52 20.48
C PRO A 41 -6.40 16.68 19.51
N LYS A 42 -7.63 16.65 20.04
CA LYS A 42 -8.86 16.92 19.28
C LYS A 42 -8.95 18.42 18.94
N ASN A 43 -8.08 18.93 18.08
CA ASN A 43 -8.20 20.29 17.58
C ASN A 43 -9.06 20.27 16.30
N THR A 44 -10.19 20.98 16.32
CA THR A 44 -11.21 20.92 15.26
C THR A 44 -10.76 21.54 13.93
N ALA A 45 -9.71 22.35 13.93
CA ALA A 45 -9.18 22.98 12.72
C ALA A 45 -8.30 22.06 11.86
N ASP A 46 -7.87 20.90 12.39
CA ASP A 46 -6.80 20.07 11.79
C ASP A 46 -7.17 18.58 11.67
N SER A 47 -8.46 18.23 11.75
CA SER A 47 -8.92 16.83 11.67
C SER A 47 -8.43 16.11 10.41
N TYR A 48 -8.22 16.87 9.33
CA TYR A 48 -7.74 16.38 8.04
C TYR A 48 -6.28 15.91 8.05
N ASN A 49 -5.44 16.41 8.96
CA ASN A 49 -4.06 15.95 9.12
C ASN A 49 -3.99 14.47 9.48
N ASN A 50 -5.00 13.95 10.19
CA ASN A 50 -5.07 12.52 10.50
C ASN A 50 -5.39 11.65 9.28
N VAL A 51 -6.11 12.18 8.28
CA VAL A 51 -6.28 11.50 6.99
C VAL A 51 -4.93 11.43 6.28
N ILE A 52 -4.17 12.53 6.28
CA ILE A 52 -2.80 12.61 5.74
C ILE A 52 -1.88 11.57 6.41
N LEU A 53 -1.98 11.38 7.72
CA LEU A 53 -1.22 10.35 8.44
C LEU A 53 -1.52 8.93 7.95
N ILE A 54 -2.79 8.58 7.65
CA ILE A 54 -3.13 7.25 7.14
C ILE A 54 -2.60 7.09 5.71
N GLN A 55 -2.90 8.02 4.82
CA GLN A 55 -2.52 7.92 3.40
C GLN A 55 -1.00 7.98 3.19
N GLY A 56 -0.29 8.85 3.91
CA GLY A 56 1.15 9.06 3.75
C GLY A 56 2.00 8.18 4.68
N GLY A 57 1.47 7.83 5.85
CA GLY A 57 2.20 7.05 6.84
C GLY A 57 2.06 5.55 6.64
N PHE A 58 0.83 5.03 6.51
CA PHE A 58 0.59 3.58 6.49
C PHE A 58 0.44 3.00 5.08
N ILE A 59 -0.40 3.61 4.25
CA ILE A 59 -0.79 3.04 2.94
C ILE A 59 0.41 2.72 2.01
N PRO A 60 1.48 3.51 1.94
CA PRO A 60 2.63 3.21 1.07
C PRO A 60 3.35 1.92 1.46
N PHE A 61 3.30 1.54 2.75
CA PHE A 61 3.88 0.29 3.24
C PHE A 61 3.01 -0.94 2.93
N SER A 62 1.84 -0.77 2.31
CA SER A 62 1.00 -1.91 1.90
C SER A 62 1.67 -2.80 0.85
N CYS A 63 2.61 -2.26 0.08
CA CYS A 63 3.36 -3.01 -0.92
C CYS A 63 4.49 -3.86 -0.32
N TRP A 64 4.86 -3.62 0.93
CA TRP A 64 6.07 -4.17 1.57
C TRP A 64 6.16 -5.68 1.49
N TRP A 65 5.15 -6.39 2.01
CA TRP A 65 5.15 -7.86 2.00
C TRP A 65 5.21 -8.44 0.59
N LEU A 66 4.53 -7.81 -0.35
CA LEU A 66 4.50 -8.29 -1.73
C LEU A 66 5.85 -8.07 -2.43
N MET A 67 6.52 -6.95 -2.14
CA MET A 67 7.85 -6.67 -2.67
C MET A 67 8.90 -7.65 -2.14
N TYR A 68 8.90 -7.93 -0.83
CA TYR A 68 9.81 -8.94 -0.25
C TYR A 68 9.50 -10.36 -0.75
N ARG A 69 8.22 -10.70 -0.95
CA ARG A 69 7.84 -11.99 -1.53
C ARG A 69 8.39 -12.16 -2.95
N LEU A 70 8.40 -11.08 -3.73
CA LEU A 70 8.94 -11.08 -5.10
C LEU A 70 10.46 -10.95 -5.13
N SER A 71 11.10 -10.32 -4.15
CA SER A 71 12.57 -10.18 -4.11
C SER A 71 13.28 -11.52 -4.00
N GLU A 72 12.70 -12.49 -3.29
CA GLU A 72 13.17 -13.90 -3.25
C GLU A 72 13.32 -14.50 -4.67
N ILE A 73 12.49 -14.07 -5.62
CA ILE A 73 12.54 -14.55 -7.01
C ILE A 73 13.58 -13.78 -7.83
N TYR A 74 13.58 -12.45 -7.70
CA TYR A 74 14.27 -11.56 -8.63
C TYR A 74 15.69 -11.19 -8.22
N GLU A 75 15.95 -11.11 -6.91
CA GLU A 75 17.23 -10.64 -6.37
C GLU A 75 18.15 -11.81 -5.99
N GLU A 76 17.58 -12.87 -5.40
CA GLU A 76 18.36 -14.03 -4.95
C GLU A 76 18.72 -15.03 -6.07
N GLY A 77 18.40 -14.69 -7.33
CA GLY A 77 18.78 -15.50 -8.50
C GLY A 77 18.02 -16.82 -8.65
N ALA A 78 17.04 -17.10 -7.80
CA ALA A 78 16.22 -18.31 -7.83
C ALA A 78 15.10 -18.29 -8.89
N GLN A 79 15.13 -17.29 -9.80
CA GLN A 79 14.12 -17.03 -10.82
C GLN A 79 13.78 -18.28 -11.64
N GLU A 80 14.78 -19.03 -12.11
CA GLU A 80 14.56 -20.20 -12.98
C GLU A 80 13.83 -21.36 -12.27
N THR A 81 14.00 -21.48 -10.95
CA THR A 81 13.38 -22.56 -10.16
C THR A 81 12.04 -22.14 -9.56
N LEU A 82 11.92 -20.89 -9.09
CA LEU A 82 10.78 -20.43 -8.30
C LEU A 82 9.71 -19.71 -9.15
N ALA A 83 10.07 -19.09 -10.28
CA ALA A 83 9.12 -18.31 -11.05
C ALA A 83 7.88 -19.08 -11.53
N PRO A 84 7.96 -20.34 -11.98
CA PRO A 84 6.76 -21.09 -12.40
C PRO A 84 5.77 -21.35 -11.28
N TYR A 85 6.24 -21.39 -10.02
CA TYR A 85 5.40 -21.64 -8.85
C TYR A 85 4.84 -20.33 -8.27
N TYR A 86 5.67 -19.29 -8.19
CA TYR A 86 5.26 -17.99 -7.64
C TYR A 86 4.34 -17.23 -8.59
N SER A 87 4.56 -17.28 -9.91
CA SER A 87 3.68 -16.62 -10.89
C SER A 87 2.24 -17.16 -10.86
N LYS A 88 2.07 -18.47 -10.63
CA LYS A 88 0.76 -19.12 -10.50
C LYS A 88 0.04 -18.73 -9.22
N SER A 89 0.77 -18.58 -8.11
CA SER A 89 0.21 -18.23 -6.81
C SER A 89 0.15 -16.72 -6.55
N PHE A 90 0.71 -15.90 -7.44
CA PHE A 90 0.83 -14.45 -7.25
C PHE A 90 -0.51 -13.78 -6.91
N MET A 91 -1.61 -14.15 -7.57
CA MET A 91 -2.92 -13.56 -7.29
C MET A 91 -3.44 -13.93 -5.89
N VAL A 92 -3.11 -15.14 -5.40
CA VAL A 92 -3.46 -15.55 -4.04
C VAL A 92 -2.62 -14.76 -3.03
N ASP A 93 -1.32 -14.60 -3.27
CA ASP A 93 -0.43 -13.81 -2.42
C ASP A 93 -0.82 -12.32 -2.41
N PHE A 94 -1.15 -11.75 -3.56
CA PHE A 94 -1.70 -10.41 -3.69
C PHE A 94 -2.97 -10.26 -2.85
N LEU A 95 -3.94 -11.17 -3.00
CA LEU A 95 -5.20 -11.11 -2.27
C LEU A 95 -4.99 -11.25 -0.75
N ARG A 96 -4.11 -12.16 -0.32
CA ARG A 96 -3.76 -12.35 1.11
C ARG A 96 -3.31 -11.03 1.73
N TYR A 97 -2.35 -10.36 1.10
CA TYR A 97 -1.81 -9.11 1.61
C TYR A 97 -2.76 -7.93 1.42
N TYR A 98 -3.57 -7.93 0.36
CA TYR A 98 -4.59 -6.91 0.15
C TYR A 98 -5.66 -6.95 1.25
N VAL A 99 -6.11 -8.15 1.65
CA VAL A 99 -7.06 -8.33 2.76
C VAL A 99 -6.47 -7.84 4.07
N LEU A 100 -5.21 -8.19 4.38
CA LEU A 100 -4.56 -7.73 5.61
C LEU A 100 -4.42 -6.20 5.67
N ASN A 101 -3.95 -5.58 4.59
CA ASN A 101 -3.82 -4.13 4.52
C ASN A 101 -5.19 -3.42 4.54
N THR A 102 -6.20 -4.00 3.90
CA THR A 102 -7.59 -3.53 3.98
C THR A 102 -8.10 -3.54 5.41
N LEU A 103 -7.92 -4.64 6.14
CA LEU A 103 -8.31 -4.75 7.54
C LEU A 103 -7.59 -3.71 8.41
N ALA A 104 -6.27 -3.54 8.22
CA ALA A 104 -5.49 -2.53 8.92
C ALA A 104 -5.98 -1.11 8.63
N THR A 105 -6.23 -0.76 7.38
CA THR A 105 -6.80 0.55 7.00
C THR A 105 -8.18 0.78 7.58
N CYS A 106 -9.04 -0.25 7.61
CA CYS A 106 -10.35 -0.19 8.28
C CYS A 106 -10.20 0.07 9.78
N LEU A 107 -9.23 -0.58 10.45
CA LEU A 107 -8.96 -0.36 11.87
C LEU A 107 -8.44 1.05 12.16
N LEU A 108 -7.52 1.57 11.35
CA LEU A 108 -7.04 2.97 11.47
C LEU A 108 -8.19 3.96 11.25
N SER A 109 -9.02 3.70 10.25
CA SER A 109 -10.21 4.52 9.94
C SER A 109 -11.22 4.49 11.08
N ALA A 110 -11.48 3.32 11.67
CA ALA A 110 -12.34 3.19 12.83
C ALA A 110 -11.78 3.93 14.05
N ALA A 111 -10.48 3.82 14.32
CA ALA A 111 -9.83 4.56 15.40
C ALA A 111 -9.94 6.08 15.20
N LEU A 112 -9.73 6.55 13.97
CA LEU A 112 -9.89 7.96 13.59
C LEU A 112 -11.31 8.45 13.88
N VAL A 113 -12.33 7.74 13.40
CA VAL A 113 -13.75 8.09 13.58
C VAL A 113 -14.16 8.02 15.05
N MET A 114 -13.73 7.01 15.80
CA MET A 114 -14.01 6.90 17.24
C MET A 114 -13.40 8.06 18.03
N ARG A 115 -12.21 8.52 17.64
CA ARG A 115 -11.50 9.60 18.33
C ARG A 115 -12.04 10.98 17.96
N HIS A 116 -12.21 11.26 16.68
CA HIS A 116 -12.46 12.60 16.13
C HIS A 116 -13.89 12.82 15.60
N GLY A 117 -14.72 11.78 15.59
CA GLY A 117 -16.09 11.83 15.06
C GLY A 117 -16.18 11.41 13.59
N ILE A 118 -17.41 11.19 13.11
CA ILE A 118 -17.66 10.69 11.75
C ILE A 118 -17.26 11.69 10.65
N GLU A 119 -17.32 12.99 10.96
CA GLU A 119 -16.93 14.08 10.06
C GLU A 119 -15.42 14.09 9.77
N ALA A 120 -14.61 13.45 10.61
CA ALA A 120 -13.16 13.39 10.43
C ALA A 120 -12.74 12.50 9.24
N LEU A 121 -13.63 11.62 8.76
CA LEU A 121 -13.35 10.76 7.61
C LEU A 121 -14.53 10.77 6.63
N PRO A 122 -14.53 11.71 5.67
CA PRO A 122 -15.49 11.69 4.59
C PRO A 122 -15.43 10.38 3.80
N LEU A 123 -16.58 9.90 3.30
CA LEU A 123 -16.67 8.66 2.53
C LEU A 123 -15.73 8.66 1.31
N VAL A 124 -15.55 9.82 0.67
CA VAL A 124 -14.64 9.99 -0.47
C VAL A 124 -13.20 9.60 -0.09
N ASN A 125 -12.72 10.04 1.08
CA ASN A 125 -11.37 9.71 1.55
C ASN A 125 -11.25 8.23 1.92
N PHE A 126 -12.31 7.66 2.49
CA PHE A 126 -12.33 6.23 2.78
C PHE A 126 -12.24 5.40 1.50
N ILE A 127 -12.98 5.75 0.44
CA ILE A 127 -12.88 5.10 -0.88
C ILE A 127 -11.49 5.30 -1.48
N HIS A 128 -10.96 6.52 -1.38
CA HIS A 128 -9.62 6.87 -1.87
C HIS A 128 -8.51 6.02 -1.25
N PHE A 129 -8.59 5.70 0.05
CA PHE A 129 -7.63 4.81 0.71
C PHE A 129 -7.55 3.43 0.04
N PHE A 130 -8.66 2.85 -0.38
CA PHE A 130 -8.64 1.55 -1.07
C PHE A 130 -8.01 1.63 -2.46
N LEU A 131 -8.22 2.74 -3.17
CA LEU A 131 -7.55 2.97 -4.44
C LEU A 131 -6.04 3.16 -4.24
N LEU A 132 -5.62 3.92 -3.22
CA LEU A 132 -4.20 4.06 -2.89
C LEU A 132 -3.57 2.73 -2.45
N LEU A 133 -4.26 1.90 -1.67
CA LEU A 133 -3.80 0.55 -1.32
C LEU A 133 -3.52 -0.28 -2.58
N LEU A 134 -4.48 -0.32 -3.51
CA LEU A 134 -4.29 -1.01 -4.78
C LEU A 134 -3.11 -0.43 -5.56
N PHE A 135 -3.03 0.89 -5.66
CA PHE A 135 -1.96 1.58 -6.36
C PHE A 135 -0.59 1.23 -5.81
N PHE A 136 -0.36 1.36 -4.50
CA PHE A 136 0.94 1.07 -3.91
C PHE A 136 1.30 -0.41 -4.01
N MET A 137 0.36 -1.33 -3.78
CA MET A 137 0.61 -2.75 -3.95
C MET A 137 1.04 -3.11 -5.38
N TRP A 138 0.37 -2.55 -6.39
CA TRP A 138 0.74 -2.76 -7.79
C TRP A 138 2.01 -2.01 -8.19
N LEU A 139 2.23 -0.80 -7.68
CA LEU A 139 3.45 -0.02 -7.90
C LEU A 139 4.68 -0.77 -7.36
N GLY A 140 4.61 -1.25 -6.11
CA GLY A 140 5.71 -2.00 -5.51
C GLY A 140 5.99 -3.29 -6.26
N SER A 141 4.94 -4.02 -6.68
CA SER A 141 5.08 -5.22 -7.51
C SER A 141 5.75 -4.92 -8.85
N PHE A 142 5.33 -3.85 -9.52
CA PHE A 142 5.91 -3.41 -10.78
C PHE A 142 7.40 -3.06 -10.61
N LEU A 143 7.72 -2.26 -9.58
CA LEU A 143 9.08 -1.80 -9.32
C LEU A 143 10.04 -2.95 -9.02
N ILE A 144 9.65 -3.91 -8.18
CA ILE A 144 10.54 -5.05 -7.86
C ILE A 144 10.77 -5.96 -9.08
N VAL A 145 9.74 -6.17 -9.90
CA VAL A 145 9.86 -6.96 -11.14
C VAL A 145 10.77 -6.27 -12.16
N LEU A 146 10.71 -4.94 -12.24
CA LEU A 146 11.50 -4.15 -13.17
C LEU A 146 12.96 -3.98 -12.72
N ILE A 147 13.16 -3.61 -11.47
CA ILE A 147 14.46 -3.20 -10.92
C ILE A 147 15.25 -4.41 -10.41
N LYS A 148 14.56 -5.44 -9.91
CA LYS A 148 15.16 -6.65 -9.32
C LYS A 148 16.08 -6.37 -8.14
N ASN A 149 15.82 -5.29 -7.41
CA ASN A 149 16.51 -4.95 -6.18
C ASN A 149 15.51 -4.31 -5.21
N ILE A 150 15.34 -4.93 -4.04
CA ILE A 150 14.34 -4.52 -3.04
C ILE A 150 14.64 -3.14 -2.46
N GLU A 151 15.92 -2.83 -2.23
CA GLU A 151 16.34 -1.58 -1.59
C GLU A 151 16.02 -0.37 -2.48
N ILE A 152 16.39 -0.44 -3.77
CA ILE A 152 16.11 0.62 -4.74
C ILE A 152 14.60 0.76 -4.96
N ALA A 153 13.87 -0.35 -5.11
CA ALA A 153 12.44 -0.33 -5.33
C ALA A 153 11.69 0.31 -4.14
N LEU A 154 12.03 -0.06 -2.90
CA LEU A 154 11.46 0.55 -1.70
C LEU A 154 11.84 2.03 -1.58
N THR A 155 13.09 2.38 -1.90
CA THR A 155 13.56 3.76 -1.88
C THR A 155 12.74 4.64 -2.82
N ILE A 156 12.40 4.17 -4.01
CA ILE A 156 11.54 4.92 -4.96
C ILE A 156 10.14 5.13 -4.37
N VAL A 157 9.54 4.10 -3.78
CA VAL A 157 8.23 4.22 -3.12
C VAL A 157 8.27 5.26 -2.00
N LEU A 158 9.30 5.20 -1.15
CA LEU A 158 9.46 6.11 -0.02
C LEU A 158 9.75 7.55 -0.47
N ILE A 159 10.62 7.75 -1.47
CA ILE A 159 10.90 9.08 -2.02
C ILE A 159 9.62 9.68 -2.61
N PHE A 160 8.87 8.91 -3.39
CA PHE A 160 7.60 9.37 -3.94
C PHE A 160 6.63 9.81 -2.83
N THR A 161 6.43 8.97 -1.82
CA THR A 161 5.55 9.29 -0.68
C THR A 161 6.03 10.51 0.10
N VAL A 162 7.30 10.55 0.47
CA VAL A 162 7.86 11.63 1.29
C VAL A 162 7.80 12.94 0.53
N LEU A 163 8.11 12.95 -0.77
CA LEU A 163 8.00 14.16 -1.59
C LEU A 163 6.55 14.62 -1.69
N GLU A 164 5.60 13.73 -2.00
CA GLU A 164 4.17 14.09 -2.05
C GLU A 164 3.70 14.70 -0.72
N VAL A 165 4.03 14.08 0.41
CA VAL A 165 3.61 14.57 1.74
C VAL A 165 4.32 15.86 2.12
N ALA A 166 5.63 15.98 1.86
CA ALA A 166 6.42 17.16 2.21
C ALA A 166 6.06 18.38 1.36
N THR A 167 5.66 18.17 0.10
CA THR A 167 5.23 19.24 -0.80
C THR A 167 3.73 19.46 -0.80
N LEU A 168 2.95 18.69 -0.03
CA LEU A 168 1.49 18.70 -0.06
C LEU A 168 0.92 18.49 -1.48
N GLY A 169 1.63 17.70 -2.30
CA GLY A 169 1.26 17.49 -3.69
C GLY A 169 1.41 18.73 -4.56
N GLU A 170 2.31 19.64 -4.18
CA GLU A 170 2.71 20.79 -4.99
C GLU A 170 4.12 20.58 -5.57
N TYR A 171 4.51 21.43 -6.52
CA TYR A 171 5.85 21.56 -7.13
C TYR A 171 6.31 20.46 -8.09
N MET A 172 5.98 19.19 -7.85
CA MET A 172 6.49 18.11 -8.70
C MET A 172 5.67 17.94 -9.98
N PRO A 173 6.28 17.79 -11.17
CA PRO A 173 5.56 17.72 -12.44
C PRO A 173 5.00 16.33 -12.75
N TRP A 174 4.53 15.61 -11.74
CA TRP A 174 3.93 14.27 -11.87
C TRP A 174 2.48 14.27 -11.35
N PRO A 175 1.71 13.22 -11.62
CA PRO A 175 0.34 13.16 -11.12
C PRO A 175 0.27 13.04 -9.59
N HIS A 176 -0.33 14.04 -8.94
CA HIS A 176 -0.56 14.06 -7.49
C HIS A 176 -1.80 13.25 -7.13
N ILE A 177 -1.58 12.05 -6.59
CA ILE A 177 -2.66 11.11 -6.27
C ILE A 177 -3.17 11.24 -4.84
N PHE A 178 -2.45 11.94 -3.96
CA PHE A 178 -2.82 12.18 -2.57
C PHE A 178 -3.87 13.29 -2.43
N LEU A 179 -4.67 13.22 -1.36
CA LEU A 179 -5.67 14.24 -1.03
C LEU A 179 -5.24 15.00 0.21
N PHE A 180 -4.70 16.20 0.06
CA PHE A 180 -4.24 17.06 1.17
C PHE A 180 -5.28 18.08 1.64
N GLU A 181 -6.36 18.25 0.88
CA GLU A 181 -7.48 19.13 1.22
C GLU A 181 -8.77 18.33 1.39
N TYR A 182 -9.71 18.90 2.16
CA TYR A 182 -11.02 18.29 2.36
C TYR A 182 -11.72 18.05 1.01
N PRO A 183 -12.28 16.85 0.76
CA PRO A 183 -12.83 16.48 -0.53
C PRO A 183 -14.10 17.29 -0.84
N VAL A 184 -13.95 18.29 -1.71
CA VAL A 184 -15.07 18.99 -2.34
C VAL A 184 -15.23 18.44 -3.76
N TRP A 185 -16.47 18.21 -4.19
CA TRP A 185 -16.73 17.71 -5.53
C TRP A 185 -16.38 18.77 -6.59
N ASP A 186 -15.16 18.66 -7.12
CA ASP A 186 -14.62 19.54 -8.14
C ASP A 186 -13.91 18.74 -9.27
N PRO A 187 -13.59 19.40 -10.40
CA PRO A 187 -12.89 18.74 -11.50
C PRO A 187 -11.50 18.21 -11.12
N VAL A 188 -10.84 18.82 -10.13
CA VAL A 188 -9.48 18.42 -9.67
C VAL A 188 -9.54 17.07 -8.96
N LEU A 189 -10.47 16.90 -8.01
CA LEU A 189 -10.74 15.65 -7.33
C LEU A 189 -11.07 14.54 -8.33
N ALA A 190 -11.98 14.82 -9.27
CA ALA A 190 -12.33 13.85 -10.32
C ALA A 190 -11.12 13.43 -11.17
N SER A 191 -10.25 14.39 -11.50
CA SER A 191 -9.00 14.13 -12.23
C SER A 191 -8.05 13.23 -11.42
N LYS A 192 -7.86 13.50 -10.12
CA LYS A 192 -7.03 12.66 -9.23
C LYS A 192 -7.50 11.21 -9.19
N PHE A 193 -8.80 10.99 -9.02
CA PHE A 193 -9.39 9.63 -9.05
C PHE A 193 -9.25 8.95 -10.41
N THR A 194 -9.42 9.69 -11.49
CA THR A 194 -9.29 9.17 -12.86
C THR A 194 -7.85 8.75 -13.14
N VAL A 195 -6.88 9.61 -12.82
CA VAL A 195 -5.46 9.30 -13.01
C VAL A 195 -5.03 8.13 -12.14
N LEU A 196 -5.44 8.09 -10.87
CA LEU A 196 -5.16 6.98 -9.97
C LEU A 196 -5.71 5.65 -10.52
N SER A 197 -6.95 5.65 -11.01
CA SER A 197 -7.59 4.46 -11.58
C SER A 197 -6.89 3.98 -12.86
N ILE A 198 -6.53 4.90 -13.76
CA ILE A 198 -5.78 4.59 -14.98
C ILE A 198 -4.39 4.03 -14.63
N ALA A 199 -3.69 4.66 -13.67
CA ALA A 199 -2.38 4.22 -13.23
C ALA A 199 -2.42 2.80 -12.65
N ILE A 200 -3.42 2.48 -11.82
CA ILE A 200 -3.64 1.12 -11.30
C ILE A 200 -3.80 0.14 -12.46
N LEU A 201 -4.66 0.43 -13.45
CA LEU A 201 -4.88 -0.46 -14.59
C LEU A 201 -3.60 -0.69 -15.39
N ILE A 202 -2.83 0.36 -15.65
CA ILE A 202 -1.55 0.27 -16.36
C ILE A 202 -0.56 -0.60 -15.56
N LEU A 203 -0.42 -0.34 -14.26
CA LEU A 203 0.48 -1.11 -13.38
C LEU A 203 0.09 -2.58 -13.31
N VAL A 204 -1.21 -2.90 -13.22
CA VAL A 204 -1.71 -4.28 -13.25
C VAL A 204 -1.30 -4.98 -14.53
N ILE A 205 -1.59 -4.36 -15.69
CA ILE A 205 -1.31 -4.94 -17.00
C ILE A 205 0.19 -5.20 -17.16
N ILE A 206 1.02 -4.19 -16.87
CA ILE A 206 2.46 -4.30 -17.02
C ILE A 206 3.03 -5.36 -16.07
N THR A 207 2.65 -5.35 -14.79
CA THR A 207 3.13 -6.33 -13.81
C THR A 207 2.79 -7.75 -14.25
N ILE A 208 1.57 -8.00 -14.71
CA ILE A 208 1.16 -9.33 -15.18
C ILE A 208 1.95 -9.74 -16.44
N ILE A 209 2.18 -8.84 -17.38
CA ILE A 209 2.97 -9.13 -18.60
C ILE A 209 4.38 -9.54 -18.22
N PHE A 210 5.04 -8.79 -17.33
CA PHE A 210 6.41 -9.11 -16.91
C PHE A 210 6.47 -10.40 -16.10
N LEU A 211 5.49 -10.68 -15.23
CA LEU A 211 5.41 -11.94 -14.50
C LEU A 211 5.20 -13.16 -15.40
N LYS A 212 4.47 -13.02 -16.52
CA LYS A 212 4.18 -14.11 -17.47
C LYS A 212 5.28 -14.36 -18.50
N ARG A 213 6.19 -13.40 -18.70
CA ARG A 213 7.32 -13.54 -19.64
C ARG A 213 8.47 -14.39 -19.07
N ILE A 214 8.27 -14.93 -17.87
CA ILE A 214 9.19 -15.81 -17.14
C ILE A 214 8.67 -17.24 -17.23
#